data_AF-A0A9R1VT43-F1
#
_entry.id   AF-A0A9R1VT43-F1
#
_cell.length_a   1.000
_cell.length_b   1.000
_cell.length_c   1.000
_cell.angle_alpha   90.00
_cell.angle_beta   90.00
_cell.angle_gamma   90.00
#
_symmetry.space_group_name_H-M   'P 1'
#
loop_
_entity.id
_entity.type
_entity.pdbx_description
1 polymer ?
#
loop_
_entity_poly.entity_id
_entity_poly.type
_entity_poly.pdbx_seq_one_letter_code
_entity_poly.pdbx_strand_id
1 'polypeptide(L)'
;MKEISTGFFHGLSPLGVVNNKLNVVEAWSEKLYAPEDYSKALTTGKVEAIVVEILYIKSFLGMYSGVDFSLIATTPTTNGFGFVNISNWTKK
;
A
#
# COMPACT_ATOMS: atom_id res chain seq x y z
N MET A 1 16.32 4.83 -18.42
CA MET A 1 15.05 4.92 -17.68
C MET A 1 15.40 5.27 -16.24
N LYS A 2 14.71 6.24 -15.62
CA LYS A 2 14.91 6.55 -14.20
C LYS A 2 14.23 5.43 -13.40
N GLU A 3 14.97 4.73 -12.56
CA GLU A 3 14.40 3.71 -11.67
C GLU A 3 13.60 4.43 -10.57
N ILE A 4 12.33 4.01 -10.38
CA ILE A 4 11.44 4.58 -9.37
C ILE A 4 11.40 3.60 -8.19
N SER A 5 11.74 4.08 -6.98
CA SER A 5 11.62 3.28 -5.76
C SER A 5 10.17 3.29 -5.26
N THR A 6 9.58 2.11 -5.05
CA THR A 6 8.15 1.96 -4.67
C THR A 6 8.02 1.24 -3.34
N GLY A 7 7.25 1.78 -2.39
CA GLY A 7 6.90 1.13 -1.13
C GLY A 7 5.55 0.40 -1.19
N PHE A 8 5.43 -0.69 -0.42
CA PHE A 8 4.21 -1.49 -0.33
C PHE A 8 3.79 -1.72 1.12
N PHE A 9 2.49 -1.80 1.36
CA PHE A 9 1.97 -2.20 2.66
C PHE A 9 2.25 -3.68 2.93
N HIS A 10 2.86 -3.99 4.07
CA HIS A 10 3.10 -5.37 4.47
C HIS A 10 1.83 -5.92 5.13
N GLY A 11 1.00 -6.66 4.39
CA GLY A 11 -0.19 -7.33 4.95
C GLY A 11 -1.40 -7.49 4.04
N LEU A 12 -1.36 -7.06 2.77
CA LEU A 12 -2.53 -7.16 1.88
C LEU A 12 -2.19 -7.58 0.43
N SER A 13 -3.27 -7.90 -0.28
CA SER A 13 -3.44 -8.40 -1.65
C SER A 13 -2.68 -7.76 -2.84
N PRO A 14 -2.16 -6.51 -2.82
CA PRO A 14 -1.50 -5.97 -4.02
C PRO A 14 -0.24 -6.72 -4.46
N LEU A 15 0.40 -7.52 -3.60
CA LEU A 15 1.56 -8.34 -3.98
C LEU A 15 1.28 -9.25 -5.20
N GLY A 16 0.06 -9.75 -5.35
CA GLY A 16 -0.32 -10.60 -6.49
C GLY A 16 -0.50 -9.85 -7.81
N VAL A 17 -0.86 -8.55 -7.77
CA VAL A 17 -1.11 -7.72 -8.98
C VAL A 17 0.15 -6.97 -9.41
N VAL A 18 0.96 -6.55 -8.45
CA VAL A 18 2.18 -5.77 -8.67
C VAL A 18 3.29 -6.62 -9.28
N ASN A 19 3.48 -7.86 -8.82
CA ASN A 19 4.55 -8.74 -9.32
C ASN A 19 4.40 -9.13 -10.80
N ASN A 20 3.20 -9.05 -11.38
CA ASN A 20 2.96 -9.40 -12.78
C ASN A 20 3.15 -8.23 -13.76
N LYS A 21 3.27 -6.98 -13.30
CA LYS A 21 3.31 -5.79 -14.18
C LYS A 21 4.40 -4.76 -13.88
N LEU A 22 5.03 -4.83 -12.71
CA LEU A 22 6.12 -3.93 -12.34
C LEU A 22 7.38 -4.76 -12.11
N ASN A 23 8.49 -4.38 -12.76
CA ASN A 23 9.84 -4.82 -12.37
C ASN A 23 10.17 -4.15 -11.03
N VAL A 24 9.51 -4.58 -9.96
CA VAL A 24 9.78 -4.12 -8.60
C VAL A 24 11.05 -4.82 -8.15
N VAL A 25 12.18 -4.22 -8.50
CA VAL A 25 13.48 -4.58 -7.96
C VAL A 25 13.42 -4.24 -6.47
N GLU A 26 13.45 -5.27 -5.63
CA GLU A 26 13.83 -5.19 -4.22
C GLU A 26 13.12 -4.11 -3.36
N ALA A 27 11.81 -3.92 -3.49
CA ALA A 27 11.02 -3.19 -2.48
C ALA A 27 10.89 -3.96 -1.13
N TRP A 28 11.85 -4.84 -0.86
CA TRP A 28 11.86 -5.72 0.28
C TRP A 28 12.21 -4.94 1.55
N SER A 29 11.40 -5.19 2.57
CA SER A 29 11.74 -5.07 3.99
C SER A 29 11.54 -3.74 4.72
N GLU A 30 10.77 -2.78 4.21
CA GLU A 30 10.12 -1.86 5.15
C GLU A 30 8.68 -2.27 5.40
N LYS A 31 8.47 -2.70 6.64
CA LYS A 31 7.18 -3.05 7.20
C LYS A 31 6.39 -1.77 7.43
N LEU A 32 5.82 -1.24 6.35
CA LEU A 32 4.87 -0.13 6.43
C LEU A 32 3.53 -0.74 6.89
N TYR A 33 3.15 -0.50 8.14
CA TYR A 33 1.93 -1.05 8.77
C TYR A 33 0.93 0.03 9.17
N ALA A 34 1.37 1.28 9.25
CA ALA A 34 0.55 2.38 9.70
C ALA A 34 0.70 3.62 8.79
N PRO A 35 -0.28 4.55 8.80
CA PRO A 35 -0.19 5.81 8.08
C PRO A 35 1.10 6.61 8.37
N GLU A 36 1.63 6.51 9.58
CA GLU A 36 2.85 7.20 10.02
C GLU A 36 4.08 6.66 9.29
N ASP A 37 4.12 5.36 9.01
CA ASP A 37 5.21 4.74 8.25
C ASP A 37 5.22 5.25 6.81
N TYR A 38 4.04 5.47 6.21
CA TYR A 38 3.91 6.01 4.86
C TYR A 38 4.45 7.43 4.78
N SER A 39 4.01 8.28 5.71
CA SER A 39 4.44 9.67 5.79
C SER A 39 5.96 9.76 5.94
N LYS A 40 6.53 8.97 6.85
CA LYS A 40 7.98 8.91 7.07
C LYS A 40 8.73 8.45 5.82
N ALA A 41 8.28 7.38 5.15
CA ALA A 41 8.96 6.84 3.98
C ALA A 41 8.95 7.82 2.80
N LEU A 42 7.82 8.51 2.57
CA LEU A 42 7.67 9.52 1.51
C LEU A 42 8.48 10.78 1.80
N THR A 43 8.39 11.33 3.02
CA THR A 43 9.07 12.58 3.40
C THR A 43 10.59 12.45 3.47
N THR A 44 11.09 11.28 3.84
CA THR A 44 12.54 11.01 3.85
C THR A 44 13.09 10.67 2.47
N GLY A 45 12.25 10.59 1.44
CA GLY A 45 12.64 10.20 0.08
C GLY A 45 13.10 8.75 -0.04
N LYS A 46 12.78 7.91 0.96
CA LYS A 46 13.13 6.48 0.96
C LYS A 46 12.33 5.72 -0.11
N VAL A 47 11.11 6.15 -0.35
CA VAL A 47 10.28 5.70 -1.48
C VAL A 47 9.76 6.91 -2.24
N GLU A 48 9.69 6.82 -3.56
CA GLU A 48 9.09 7.87 -4.41
C GLU A 48 7.56 7.74 -4.49
N ALA A 49 7.00 6.55 -4.24
CA ALA A 49 5.56 6.30 -4.24
C ALA A 49 5.18 5.13 -3.32
N ILE A 50 3.92 5.11 -2.87
CA ILE A 50 3.32 4.00 -2.14
C ILE A 50 2.13 3.46 -2.91
N VAL A 51 2.05 2.13 -3.03
CA VAL A 51 0.92 1.43 -3.65
C VAL A 51 0.17 0.62 -2.59
N VAL A 52 -1.09 0.98 -2.36
CA VAL A 52 -1.98 0.34 -1.39
C VAL A 52 -3.44 0.48 -1.84
N GLU A 53 -4.37 -0.25 -1.23
CA GLU A 53 -5.79 -0.18 -1.58
C GLU A 53 -6.38 1.22 -1.30
N ILE A 54 -7.35 1.63 -2.12
CA ILE A 54 -7.86 3.01 -2.17
C ILE A 54 -8.42 3.52 -0.84
N LEU A 55 -8.98 2.65 0.01
CA LEU A 55 -9.48 3.07 1.32
C LEU A 55 -8.33 3.52 2.24
N TYR A 56 -7.19 2.83 2.23
CA TYR A 56 -6.04 3.23 3.03
C TYR A 56 -5.42 4.53 2.52
N ILE A 57 -5.37 4.74 1.20
CA ILE A 57 -4.89 6.01 0.63
C ILE A 57 -5.81 7.16 1.06
N LYS A 58 -7.13 7.00 0.95
CA LYS A 58 -8.09 8.04 1.33
C LYS A 58 -8.01 8.37 2.82
N SER A 59 -7.88 7.37 3.68
CA SER A 59 -7.68 7.57 5.12
C SER A 59 -6.38 8.33 5.41
N PHE A 60 -5.27 7.93 4.76
CA PHE A 60 -3.99 8.61 4.88
C PHE A 60 -4.07 10.08 4.46
N LEU A 61 -4.64 10.38 3.28
CA LEU A 61 -4.79 11.77 2.81
C LEU A 61 -5.73 12.60 3.71
N GLY A 62 -6.71 11.96 4.36
CA GLY A 62 -7.55 12.63 5.37
C GLY A 62 -6.77 12.99 6.64
N MET A 63 -5.86 12.11 7.09
CA MET A 63 -5.00 12.33 8.26
C MET A 63 -3.90 13.36 8.00
N TYR A 64 -3.32 13.33 6.80
CA TYR A 64 -2.24 14.22 6.35
C TYR A 64 -2.75 15.18 5.29
N SER A 65 -3.76 15.98 5.64
CA SER A 65 -4.49 16.88 4.73
C SER A 65 -3.69 18.12 4.26
N GLY A 66 -2.37 18.10 4.40
CA GLY A 66 -1.46 19.11 3.87
C GLY A 66 -1.15 18.93 2.37
N VAL A 67 -0.32 19.82 1.83
CA VAL A 67 0.11 19.83 0.41
C VAL A 67 1.17 18.78 0.07
N ASP A 68 1.59 17.99 1.05
CA ASP A 68 2.79 17.14 0.95
C ASP A 68 2.53 15.81 0.23
N PHE A 69 1.27 15.38 0.12
CA PHE A 69 0.91 14.09 -0.46
C PHE A 69 -0.30 14.19 -1.39
N SER A 70 -0.27 13.44 -2.48
CA SER A 70 -1.36 13.40 -3.44
C SER A 70 -1.54 11.99 -4.01
N LEU A 71 -2.80 11.65 -4.30
CA LEU A 71 -3.13 10.46 -5.08
C LEU A 71 -2.85 10.75 -6.56
N ILE A 72 -1.80 10.14 -7.11
CA ILE A 72 -1.37 10.38 -8.50
C ILE A 72 -2.00 9.43 -9.52
N ALA A 73 -2.42 8.23 -9.12
CA ALA A 73 -3.00 7.23 -10.00
C ALA A 73 -3.84 6.20 -9.24
N THR A 74 -4.87 5.67 -9.90
CA THR A 74 -5.65 4.53 -9.40
C THR A 74 -5.89 3.53 -10.51
N THR A 75 -6.11 2.27 -10.15
CA THR A 75 -6.62 1.26 -11.08
C THR A 75 -7.88 0.67 -10.45
N PRO A 76 -9.01 0.59 -11.18
CA PRO A 76 -10.19 -0.09 -10.68
C PRO A 76 -9.87 -1.57 -10.53
N THR A 77 -9.77 -2.04 -9.29
CA THR A 77 -9.73 -3.46 -8.96
C THR A 77 -11.09 -3.85 -8.38
N THR A 78 -11.52 -5.08 -8.61
CA THR A 78 -12.76 -5.63 -8.01
C THR A 78 -12.52 -6.23 -6.63
N ASN A 79 -11.31 -6.05 -6.06
CA ASN A 79 -10.96 -6.58 -4.75
C ASN A 79 -11.48 -5.60 -3.69
N GLY A 80 -12.40 -6.07 -2.85
CA GLY A 80 -12.97 -5.31 -1.74
C GLY A 80 -12.85 -6.04 -0.42
N PHE A 81 -13.35 -5.42 0.64
CA PHE A 81 -13.38 -6.01 1.97
C PHE A 81 -14.54 -7.01 2.10
N GLY A 82 -14.24 -8.18 2.64
CA GLY A 82 -15.23 -9.23 2.91
C GLY A 82 -15.17 -9.67 4.38
N PHE A 83 -16.26 -10.26 4.85
CA PHE A 83 -16.33 -10.87 6.18
C PHE A 83 -15.94 -12.34 6.10
N VAL A 84 -15.19 -12.84 7.09
CA VAL A 84 -14.92 -14.26 7.27
C VAL A 84 -15.64 -14.76 8.52
N ASN A 85 -16.37 -15.87 8.40
CA ASN A 85 -16.96 -16.54 9.55
C ASN A 85 -15.93 -17.47 10.20
N ILE A 86 -15.49 -17.13 11.41
CA ILE A 86 -14.46 -17.88 12.16
C ILE A 86 -15.00 -19.16 12.81
N SER A 87 -16.31 -19.41 12.80
CA SER A 87 -16.91 -20.60 13.44
C SER A 87 -16.49 -21.94 12.79
N ASN A 88 -15.94 -21.89 11.58
CA ASN A 88 -15.36 -23.07 10.90
C ASN A 88 -13.88 -23.29 11.23
N TRP A 89 -13.21 -22.35 11.91
CA TRP A 89 -11.77 -22.43 12.23
C TRP A 89 -11.49 -22.91 13.65
N THR A 90 -12.50 -22.85 14.54
CA THR A 90 -12.40 -23.32 15.93
C THR A 90 -12.90 -24.75 16.13
N LYS A 91 -13.38 -25.42 15.07
CA LYS A 91 -13.63 -26.87 15.08
C LYS A 91 -12.30 -27.61 14.84
N LYS A 92 -11.44 -27.62 15.85
CA LYS A 92 -10.32 -28.58 15.97
C LYS A 92 -10.57 -29.48 17.16
#